data_AF-A0A349N625-F1
#
_entry.id   AF-A0A349N625-F1
#
_cell.length_a   1.000
_cell.length_b   1.000
_cell.length_c   1.000
_cell.angle_alpha   90.00
_cell.angle_beta   90.00
_cell.angle_gamma   90.00
#
_symmetry.space_group_name_H-M   'P 1'
#
loop_
_entity.id
_entity.type
_entity.pdbx_description
1 polymer ?
#
loop_
_entity_poly.entity_id
_entity_poly.type
_entity_poly.pdbx_seq_one_letter_code
_entity_poly.pdbx_strand_id
1 'polypeptide(L)'
;MSSKPSATASLKRVSTLAEHRRELARALSRLRAAPAATLITLLVIGIALLLPALLLQLQRAMSAGIVALESEASISVYLDLGVSDDDAKRVSEQILKLDEVDSLEIITPAQALAQLSETAGLDSEFLASFDSEVSTRSQSDTGDSVFSPRNPLPTTFLVSARASGDDTLGEAAERLATEIRGVERVESVSVEGAWLARLQALTQIIRRAAQLLSLLMAVGLLTAIGNTIRLAVEQRRDEIRVSKLIGASDGYIARPFLYLGLFLGIGGGLLAWLLQLIVVGLI
;
A
#
# COMPACT_ATOMS: atom_id res chain seq x y z
N MET A 1 13.07 -52.35 -31.52
CA MET A 1 12.20 -53.15 -30.61
C MET A 1 12.61 -52.80 -29.17
N SER A 2 12.06 -51.81 -28.49
CA SER A 2 10.71 -51.59 -27.92
C SER A 2 10.32 -52.49 -26.72
N SER A 3 10.19 -51.82 -25.56
CA SER A 3 9.42 -52.15 -24.33
C SER A 3 10.01 -53.25 -23.41
N LYS A 4 10.12 -53.12 -22.08
CA LYS A 4 9.33 -52.40 -21.06
C LYS A 4 10.17 -52.11 -19.80
N PRO A 5 10.07 -50.91 -19.23
CA PRO A 5 10.19 -50.73 -17.77
C PRO A 5 8.95 -50.01 -17.24
N SER A 6 7.95 -50.72 -16.68
CA SER A 6 6.79 -50.00 -16.10
C SER A 6 5.91 -50.72 -15.06
N ALA A 7 6.17 -51.98 -14.68
CA ALA A 7 5.27 -52.69 -13.75
C ALA A 7 5.67 -52.57 -12.27
N THR A 8 6.97 -52.56 -11.95
CA THR A 8 7.46 -52.57 -10.55
C THR A 8 7.50 -51.18 -9.91
N ALA A 9 7.67 -50.13 -10.70
CA ALA A 9 7.63 -48.74 -10.22
C ALA A 9 6.22 -48.28 -9.82
N SER A 10 5.17 -48.77 -10.48
CA SER A 10 3.79 -48.41 -10.15
C SER A 10 3.30 -49.13 -8.88
N LEU A 11 3.68 -50.39 -8.66
CA LEU A 11 3.32 -51.14 -7.44
C LEU A 11 3.98 -50.58 -6.17
N LYS A 12 5.26 -50.19 -6.22
CA LYS A 12 5.92 -49.47 -5.12
C LYS A 12 5.26 -48.12 -4.83
N ARG A 13 4.82 -47.39 -5.86
CA ARG A 13 4.11 -46.10 -5.70
C ARG A 13 2.74 -46.28 -5.04
N VAL A 14 1.98 -47.31 -5.40
CA VAL A 14 0.65 -47.60 -4.82
C VAL A 14 0.77 -48.02 -3.35
N SER A 15 1.80 -48.81 -2.96
CA SER A 15 2.02 -49.16 -1.55
C SER A 15 2.43 -47.94 -0.71
N THR A 16 3.32 -47.07 -1.24
CA THR A 16 3.73 -45.83 -0.55
C THR A 16 2.59 -44.82 -0.41
N LEU A 17 1.67 -44.73 -1.38
CA LEU A 17 0.50 -43.84 -1.29
C LEU A 17 -0.49 -44.32 -0.23
N ALA A 18 -0.71 -45.63 -0.14
CA ALA A 18 -1.58 -46.24 0.86
C ALA A 18 -1.00 -46.09 2.28
N GLU A 19 0.32 -46.22 2.43
CA GLU A 19 1.04 -45.94 3.67
C GLU A 19 0.89 -44.47 4.09
N HIS A 20 1.10 -43.53 3.16
CA HIS A 20 0.88 -42.11 3.43
C HIS A 20 -0.57 -41.80 3.83
N ARG A 21 -1.58 -42.36 3.14
CA ARG A 21 -2.99 -42.15 3.51
C ARG A 21 -3.33 -42.70 4.90
N ARG A 22 -2.76 -43.85 5.28
CA ARG A 22 -2.96 -44.44 6.62
C ARG A 22 -2.28 -43.60 7.71
N GLU A 23 -1.07 -43.10 7.47
CA GLU A 23 -0.38 -42.21 8.41
C GLU A 23 -1.09 -40.86 8.55
N LEU A 24 -1.63 -40.34 7.45
CA LEU A 24 -2.42 -39.11 7.40
C LEU A 24 -3.72 -39.26 8.20
N ALA A 25 -4.43 -40.38 8.03
CA ALA A 25 -5.63 -40.70 8.81
C ALA A 25 -5.32 -40.86 10.32
N ARG A 26 -4.17 -41.47 10.66
CA ARG A 26 -3.72 -41.62 12.06
C ARG A 26 -3.28 -40.29 12.68
N ALA A 27 -2.67 -39.39 11.91
CA ALA A 27 -2.34 -38.05 12.38
C ALA A 27 -3.62 -37.25 12.67
N LEU A 28 -4.61 -37.33 11.78
CA LEU A 28 -5.90 -36.66 11.95
C LEU A 28 -6.70 -37.22 13.14
N SER A 29 -6.67 -38.54 13.35
CA SER A 29 -7.32 -39.15 14.52
C SER A 29 -6.64 -38.76 15.83
N ARG A 30 -5.32 -38.51 15.83
CA ARG A 30 -4.58 -37.99 16.99
C ARG A 30 -4.94 -36.55 17.31
N LEU A 31 -5.12 -35.69 16.31
CA LEU A 31 -5.63 -34.34 16.51
C LEU A 31 -7.00 -34.36 17.20
N ARG A 32 -7.85 -35.32 16.82
CA ARG A 32 -9.18 -35.49 17.40
C ARG A 32 -9.18 -36.09 18.82
N ALA A 33 -8.12 -36.80 19.20
CA ALA A 33 -8.01 -37.46 20.51
C ALA A 33 -7.55 -36.51 21.65
N ALA A 34 -6.94 -35.37 21.33
CA ALA A 34 -6.51 -34.35 22.30
C ALA A 34 -7.03 -32.95 21.91
N PRO A 35 -8.37 -32.76 21.82
CA PRO A 35 -8.99 -31.62 21.15
C PRO A 35 -8.61 -30.28 21.78
N ALA A 36 -8.51 -30.20 23.11
CA ALA A 36 -8.19 -28.98 23.82
C ALA A 36 -6.75 -28.49 23.54
N ALA A 37 -5.77 -29.39 23.61
CA ALA A 37 -4.36 -29.06 23.35
C ALA A 37 -4.17 -28.60 21.89
N THR A 38 -4.79 -29.30 20.95
CA THR A 38 -4.72 -28.93 19.53
C THR A 38 -5.40 -27.61 19.23
N LEU A 39 -6.53 -27.31 19.89
CA LEU A 39 -7.24 -26.05 19.70
C LEU A 39 -6.42 -24.87 20.24
N ILE A 40 -5.78 -25.03 21.41
CA ILE A 40 -4.85 -24.03 21.94
C ILE A 40 -3.70 -23.78 20.96
N THR A 41 -3.05 -24.83 20.45
CA THR A 41 -1.96 -24.65 19.48
C THR A 41 -2.46 -24.00 18.19
N LEU A 42 -3.61 -24.41 17.66
CA LEU A 42 -4.23 -23.81 16.48
C LEU A 42 -4.53 -22.32 16.69
N LEU A 43 -5.06 -21.94 17.87
CA LEU A 43 -5.31 -20.53 18.22
C LEU A 43 -4.01 -19.73 18.30
N VAL A 44 -2.98 -20.26 18.96
CA VAL A 44 -1.68 -19.58 19.06
C VAL A 44 -1.10 -19.33 17.67
N ILE A 45 -1.09 -20.35 16.80
CA ILE A 45 -0.63 -20.21 15.42
C ILE A 45 -1.51 -19.23 14.64
N GLY A 46 -2.84 -19.35 14.78
CA GLY A 46 -3.81 -18.52 14.10
C GLY A 46 -3.66 -17.03 14.45
N ILE A 47 -3.57 -16.70 15.75
CA ILE A 47 -3.38 -15.34 16.24
C ILE A 47 -2.01 -14.80 15.83
N ALA A 48 -0.96 -15.62 15.91
CA ALA A 48 0.40 -15.23 15.49
C ALA A 48 0.47 -14.86 14.00
N LEU A 49 -0.31 -15.54 13.14
CA LEU A 49 -0.40 -15.21 11.71
C LEU A 49 -1.38 -14.07 11.42
N LEU A 50 -2.43 -13.93 12.24
CA LEU A 50 -3.45 -12.89 12.06
C LEU A 50 -2.86 -11.47 12.23
N LEU A 51 -2.01 -11.27 13.23
CA LEU A 51 -1.41 -9.95 13.49
C LEU A 51 -0.64 -9.36 12.30
N PRO A 52 0.38 -10.04 11.72
CA PRO A 52 1.07 -9.53 10.55
C PRO A 52 0.16 -9.45 9.32
N ALA A 53 -0.82 -10.36 9.16
CA ALA A 53 -1.79 -10.31 8.07
C ALA A 53 -2.66 -9.05 8.12
N LEU A 54 -3.20 -8.71 9.30
CA LEU A 54 -3.98 -7.50 9.51
C LEU A 54 -3.15 -6.24 9.24
N LEU A 55 -1.91 -6.20 9.72
CA LEU A 55 -1.04 -5.04 9.51
C LEU A 55 -0.70 -4.83 8.04
N LEU A 56 -0.43 -5.91 7.29
CA LEU A 56 -0.23 -5.84 5.84
C LEU A 56 -1.50 -5.43 5.10
N GLN A 57 -2.67 -5.87 5.54
CA GLN A 57 -3.94 -5.46 4.95
C GLN A 57 -4.23 -3.98 5.20
N LEU A 58 -3.98 -3.50 6.42
CA LEU A 58 -4.11 -2.08 6.78
C LEU A 58 -3.18 -1.21 5.93
N GLN A 59 -1.93 -1.66 5.73
CA GLN A 59 -0.97 -0.96 4.86
C GLN A 59 -1.48 -0.86 3.42
N ARG A 60 -2.08 -1.93 2.88
CA ARG A 60 -2.69 -1.93 1.54
C ARG A 60 -3.88 -0.98 1.46
N ALA A 61 -4.75 -0.98 2.47
CA ALA A 61 -5.90 -0.09 2.55
C ALA A 61 -5.47 1.38 2.59
N MET A 62 -4.46 1.73 3.41
CA MET A 62 -3.88 3.08 3.44
C MET A 62 -3.28 3.47 2.09
N SER A 63 -2.50 2.60 1.45
CA SER A 63 -1.92 2.93 0.14
C SER A 63 -2.98 3.14 -0.94
N ALA A 64 -4.06 2.37 -0.93
CA ALA A 64 -5.17 2.56 -1.87
C ALA A 64 -5.90 3.90 -1.62
N GLY A 65 -6.09 4.27 -0.36
CA GLY A 65 -6.65 5.57 0.01
C GLY A 65 -5.76 6.72 -0.46
N ILE A 66 -4.45 6.63 -0.26
CA ILE A 66 -3.50 7.67 -0.69
C ILE A 66 -3.54 7.86 -2.21
N VAL A 67 -3.56 6.78 -3.00
CA VAL A 67 -3.63 6.86 -4.48
C VAL A 67 -4.91 7.57 -4.93
N ALA A 68 -6.03 7.36 -4.22
CA ALA A 68 -7.28 8.06 -4.52
C ALA A 68 -7.23 9.56 -4.21
N LEU A 69 -6.42 9.98 -3.23
CA LEU A 69 -6.17 11.39 -2.92
C LEU A 69 -5.10 12.02 -3.83
N GLU A 70 -4.15 11.23 -4.31
CA GLU A 70 -3.09 11.71 -5.21
C GLU A 70 -3.62 12.20 -6.57
N SER A 71 -4.71 11.63 -7.08
CA SER A 71 -5.33 12.12 -8.31
C SER A 71 -5.84 13.56 -8.22
N GLU A 72 -5.90 14.12 -7.01
CA GLU A 72 -6.35 15.49 -6.72
C GLU A 72 -5.19 16.40 -6.28
N ALA A 73 -4.02 15.83 -5.95
CA ALA A 73 -2.88 16.57 -5.44
C ALA A 73 -2.10 17.22 -6.60
N SER A 74 -2.15 18.55 -6.66
CA SER A 74 -1.48 19.34 -7.69
C SER A 74 -0.52 20.36 -7.06
N ILE A 75 0.45 20.82 -7.85
CA ILE A 75 1.36 21.91 -7.47
C ILE A 75 0.76 23.21 -7.98
N SER A 76 0.50 24.15 -7.07
CA SER A 76 -0.02 25.48 -7.41
C SER A 76 1.14 26.45 -7.61
N VAL A 77 1.30 26.95 -8.84
CA VAL A 77 2.32 27.92 -9.25
C VAL A 77 1.64 29.26 -9.49
N TYR A 78 1.97 30.28 -8.70
CA TYR A 78 1.41 31.63 -8.85
C TYR A 78 2.38 32.51 -9.63
N LEU A 79 1.89 33.14 -10.69
CA LEU A 79 2.64 34.12 -11.48
C LEU A 79 2.58 35.51 -10.85
N ASP A 80 3.48 36.39 -11.26
CA ASP A 80 3.41 37.81 -10.92
C ASP A 80 2.05 38.43 -11.32
N LEU A 81 1.58 39.39 -10.53
CA LEU A 81 0.35 40.14 -10.81
C LEU A 81 0.45 40.92 -12.14
N GLY A 82 -0.55 40.75 -13.01
CA GLY A 82 -0.67 41.49 -14.27
C GLY A 82 0.15 40.93 -15.44
N VAL A 83 0.61 39.68 -15.35
CA VAL A 83 1.21 38.97 -16.49
C VAL A 83 0.18 38.83 -17.63
N SER A 84 0.60 39.17 -18.86
CA SER A 84 -0.21 39.02 -20.06
C SER A 84 -0.46 37.54 -20.39
N ASP A 85 -1.62 37.21 -20.96
CA ASP A 85 -1.95 35.85 -21.42
C ASP A 85 -0.89 35.24 -22.36
N ASP A 86 -0.21 36.05 -23.18
CA ASP A 86 0.86 35.59 -24.07
C ASP A 86 2.14 35.23 -23.30
N ASP A 87 2.44 36.00 -22.25
CA ASP A 87 3.56 35.69 -21.35
C ASP A 87 3.24 34.47 -20.48
N ALA A 88 2.00 34.32 -20.01
CA ALA A 88 1.55 33.14 -19.28
C ALA A 88 1.67 31.87 -20.13
N LYS A 89 1.29 31.91 -21.42
CA LYS A 89 1.48 30.78 -22.35
C LYS A 89 2.96 30.43 -22.58
N ARG A 90 3.85 31.42 -22.64
CA ARG A 90 5.29 31.16 -22.77
C ARG A 90 5.85 30.44 -21.54
N VAL A 91 5.43 30.86 -20.34
CA VAL A 91 5.86 30.22 -19.08
C VAL A 91 5.28 28.81 -18.98
N SER A 92 4.02 28.60 -19.38
CA SER A 92 3.43 27.25 -19.37
C SER A 92 4.16 26.30 -20.32
N GLU A 93 4.52 26.74 -21.53
CA GLU A 93 5.34 25.96 -22.47
C GLU A 93 6.74 25.64 -21.95
N GLN A 94 7.32 26.51 -21.11
CA GLN A 94 8.60 26.23 -20.45
C GLN A 94 8.46 25.17 -19.36
N ILE A 95 7.41 25.25 -18.54
CA ILE A 95 7.14 24.27 -17.48
C ILE A 95 6.80 22.90 -18.08
N LEU A 96 6.01 22.84 -19.16
CA LEU A 96 5.65 21.60 -19.87
C LEU A 96 6.85 20.86 -20.49
N LYS A 97 8.01 21.50 -20.64
CA LYS A 97 9.24 20.86 -21.15
C LYS A 97 10.05 20.13 -20.06
N LEU A 98 9.67 20.27 -18.79
CA LEU A 98 10.32 19.56 -17.69
C LEU A 98 9.87 18.09 -17.67
N ASP A 99 10.81 17.15 -17.58
CA ASP A 99 10.55 15.70 -17.67
C ASP A 99 9.62 15.17 -16.55
N GLU A 100 9.56 15.87 -15.42
CA GLU A 100 8.76 15.49 -14.24
C GLU A 100 7.31 16.03 -14.28
N VAL A 101 6.91 16.72 -15.35
CA VAL A 101 5.53 17.23 -15.51
C VAL A 101 4.65 16.20 -16.22
N ASP A 102 3.48 15.93 -15.64
CA ASP A 102 2.44 15.08 -16.23
C ASP A 102 1.40 15.89 -17.00
N SER A 103 0.84 16.90 -16.33
CA SER A 103 -0.15 17.82 -16.92
C SER A 103 -0.03 19.22 -16.32
N LEU A 104 -0.52 20.22 -17.06
CA LEU A 104 -0.56 21.62 -16.63
C LEU A 104 -1.92 22.21 -16.99
N GLU A 105 -2.61 22.74 -15.98
CA GLU A 105 -3.87 23.46 -16.11
C GLU A 105 -3.67 24.94 -15.78
N ILE A 106 -4.27 25.83 -16.58
CA ILE A 106 -4.16 27.28 -16.38
C ILE A 106 -5.46 27.80 -15.77
N ILE A 107 -5.37 28.40 -14.59
CA ILE A 107 -6.47 29.09 -13.92
C ILE A 107 -6.23 30.59 -14.06
N THR A 108 -7.11 31.24 -14.82
CA THR A 108 -7.06 32.70 -15.03
C THR A 108 -7.54 33.45 -13.77
N PRO A 109 -7.13 34.70 -13.58
CA PRO A 109 -7.61 35.52 -12.45
C PRO A 109 -9.14 35.59 -12.33
N ALA A 110 -9.84 35.64 -13.46
CA ALA A 110 -11.31 35.66 -13.49
C ALA A 110 -11.93 34.33 -13.03
N GLN A 111 -11.35 33.20 -13.44
CA GLN A 111 -11.78 31.88 -12.98
C GLN A 111 -11.48 31.65 -11.49
N ALA A 112 -10.30 32.07 -11.02
CA ALA A 112 -9.93 31.99 -9.61
C ALA A 112 -10.90 32.80 -8.73
N LEU A 113 -11.31 33.98 -9.19
CA LEU A 113 -12.29 34.82 -8.50
C LEU A 113 -13.66 34.14 -8.43
N ALA A 114 -14.09 33.52 -9.54
CA ALA A 114 -15.35 32.78 -9.59
C ALA A 114 -15.36 31.57 -8.62
N GLN A 115 -14.30 30.76 -8.61
CA GLN A 115 -14.18 29.63 -7.67
C GLN A 115 -14.13 30.07 -6.20
N LEU A 116 -13.38 31.15 -5.91
CA LEU A 116 -13.33 31.72 -4.57
C LEU A 116 -14.72 32.18 -4.13
N SER A 117 -15.47 32.80 -5.03
CA SER A 117 -16.83 33.28 -4.74
C SER A 117 -17.80 32.15 -4.40
N GLU A 118 -17.72 31.04 -5.13
CA GLU A 118 -18.56 29.87 -4.91
C GLU A 118 -18.22 29.17 -3.58
N THR A 119 -16.93 29.05 -3.28
CA THR A 119 -16.45 28.36 -2.07
C THR A 119 -16.67 29.19 -0.80
N ALA A 120 -16.45 30.50 -0.88
CA ALA A 120 -16.61 31.42 0.25
C ALA A 120 -18.05 31.95 0.40
N GLY A 121 -18.95 31.63 -0.53
CA GLY A 121 -20.33 32.11 -0.54
C GLY A 121 -20.43 33.63 -0.69
N LEU A 122 -19.55 34.24 -1.48
CA LEU A 122 -19.51 35.70 -1.67
C LEU A 122 -20.55 36.14 -2.70
N ASP A 123 -21.21 37.26 -2.41
CA ASP A 123 -22.28 37.80 -3.24
C ASP A 123 -21.77 38.26 -4.61
N SER A 124 -22.59 38.12 -5.66
CA SER A 124 -22.25 38.55 -7.02
C SER A 124 -21.95 40.05 -7.16
N GLU A 125 -22.44 40.86 -6.22
CA GLU A 125 -22.19 42.30 -6.14
C GLU A 125 -20.74 42.61 -5.68
N PHE A 126 -20.17 41.78 -4.80
CA PHE A 126 -18.76 41.87 -4.41
C PHE A 126 -17.84 41.52 -5.58
N LEU A 127 -18.21 40.53 -6.40
CA LEU A 127 -17.44 40.14 -7.60
C LEU A 127 -17.45 41.21 -8.68
N ALA A 128 -18.60 41.87 -8.90
CA ALA A 128 -18.73 42.95 -9.86
C ALA A 128 -17.81 44.14 -9.55
N SER A 129 -17.42 44.32 -8.29
CA SER A 129 -16.44 45.34 -7.89
C SER A 129 -15.02 45.06 -8.39
N PHE A 130 -14.68 43.81 -8.72
CA PHE A 130 -13.34 43.40 -9.19
C PHE A 130 -13.27 43.04 -10.69
N ASP A 131 -14.40 42.87 -11.37
CA ASP A 131 -14.49 42.42 -12.77
C ASP A 131 -14.42 43.57 -13.81
N SER A 132 -14.66 44.82 -13.40
CA SER A 132 -14.97 45.92 -14.32
C SER A 132 -13.83 46.48 -15.20
N GLU A 133 -12.66 45.83 -15.27
CA GLU A 133 -11.51 46.34 -16.07
C GLU A 133 -11.11 45.49 -17.29
N VAL A 134 -11.74 44.34 -17.55
CA VAL A 134 -11.44 43.59 -18.78
C VAL A 134 -12.12 44.24 -19.98
N SER A 135 -11.38 45.16 -20.61
CA SER A 135 -11.59 45.69 -21.97
C SER A 135 -12.36 47.01 -22.13
N THR A 136 -11.89 48.10 -21.50
CA THR A 136 -11.94 49.40 -22.20
C THR A 136 -10.71 50.21 -21.90
N ARG A 137 -9.71 50.11 -22.78
CA ARG A 137 -8.81 51.23 -23.08
C ARG A 137 -9.65 52.31 -23.75
N SER A 138 -10.44 53.03 -22.97
CA SER A 138 -11.07 54.26 -23.42
C SER A 138 -10.54 55.38 -22.54
N GLN A 139 -9.63 56.17 -23.11
CA GLN A 139 -9.26 57.47 -22.59
C GLN A 139 -10.55 58.26 -22.31
N SER A 140 -10.85 58.49 -21.03
CA SER A 140 -11.72 59.57 -20.63
C SER A 140 -11.02 60.35 -19.53
N ASP A 141 -10.44 61.45 -19.99
CA ASP A 141 -9.75 62.51 -19.28
C ASP A 141 -10.76 63.28 -18.42
N THR A 142 -11.03 62.83 -17.18
CA THR A 142 -11.70 63.65 -16.16
C THR A 142 -11.25 63.18 -14.78
N GLY A 143 -10.63 64.09 -14.03
CA GLY A 143 -9.89 63.84 -12.80
C GLY A 143 -10.74 63.60 -11.55
N ASP A 144 -11.52 62.51 -11.53
CA ASP A 144 -11.97 61.90 -10.28
C ASP A 144 -11.44 60.46 -10.24
N SER A 145 -10.43 60.23 -9.40
CA SER A 145 -9.82 58.91 -9.20
C SER A 145 -10.79 58.02 -8.42
N VAL A 146 -11.79 57.47 -9.11
CA VAL A 146 -12.56 56.33 -8.64
C VAL A 146 -11.60 55.14 -8.68
N PHE A 147 -11.07 54.75 -7.51
CA PHE A 147 -10.36 53.50 -7.34
C PHE A 147 -11.30 52.36 -7.73
N SER A 148 -11.20 51.89 -8.97
CA SER A 148 -11.84 50.63 -9.37
C SER A 148 -10.98 49.50 -8.79
N PRO A 149 -11.53 48.64 -7.92
CA PRO A 149 -10.80 47.51 -7.38
C PRO A 149 -10.33 46.60 -8.54
N ARG A 150 -9.02 46.48 -8.72
CA ARG A 150 -8.46 45.50 -9.66
C ARG A 150 -8.55 44.11 -9.05
N ASN A 151 -8.80 43.10 -9.90
CA ASN A 151 -8.73 41.71 -9.48
C ASN A 151 -7.35 41.44 -8.84
N PRO A 152 -7.29 41.16 -7.52
CA PRO A 152 -6.03 41.00 -6.81
C PRO A 152 -5.44 39.58 -6.97
N LEU A 153 -6.09 38.70 -7.75
CA LEU A 153 -5.67 37.32 -7.92
C LEU A 153 -4.68 37.20 -9.09
N PRO A 154 -3.54 36.52 -8.89
CA PRO A 154 -2.62 36.20 -9.98
C PRO A 154 -3.15 35.06 -10.84
N THR A 155 -2.60 34.94 -12.05
CA THR A 155 -2.75 33.73 -12.86
C THR A 155 -2.07 32.57 -12.12
N THR A 156 -2.73 31.42 -12.02
CA THR A 156 -2.22 30.24 -11.31
C THR A 156 -2.11 29.07 -12.28
N PHE A 157 -1.00 28.33 -12.25
CA PHE A 157 -0.87 27.06 -12.94
C PHE A 157 -0.99 25.91 -11.94
N LEU A 158 -1.86 24.94 -12.24
CA LEU A 158 -1.96 23.68 -11.53
C LEU A 158 -1.10 22.65 -12.28
N VAL A 159 -0.02 22.20 -11.67
CA VAL A 159 0.95 21.29 -12.28
C VAL A 159 0.89 19.93 -11.58
N SER A 160 0.56 18.87 -12.31
CA SER A 160 0.64 17.50 -11.79
C SER A 160 2.04 16.95 -11.98
N ALA A 161 2.69 16.56 -10.88
CA ALA A 161 4.02 15.97 -10.92
C ALA A 161 3.94 14.45 -11.18
N ARG A 162 4.90 13.94 -11.96
CA ARG A 162 5.09 12.50 -12.18
C ARG A 162 6.24 12.01 -11.29
N ALA A 163 5.98 10.99 -10.49
CA ALA A 163 7.07 10.28 -9.80
C ALA A 163 7.96 9.54 -10.81
N SER A 164 9.26 9.77 -10.74
CA SER A 164 10.27 9.08 -11.55
C SER A 164 11.04 8.07 -10.70
N GLY A 165 11.04 6.79 -11.08
CA GLY A 165 11.83 5.75 -10.43
C GLY A 165 11.27 5.28 -9.08
N ASP A 166 12.12 5.26 -8.04
CA ASP A 166 11.79 4.81 -6.68
C ASP A 166 11.47 5.99 -5.73
N ASP A 167 11.51 7.21 -6.25
CA ASP A 167 11.24 8.43 -5.48
C ASP A 167 9.75 8.58 -5.16
N THR A 168 9.45 9.14 -4.00
CA THR A 168 8.06 9.44 -3.64
C THR A 168 7.52 10.59 -4.49
N LEU A 169 6.20 10.61 -4.75
CA LEU A 169 5.55 11.67 -5.52
C LEU A 169 5.80 13.05 -4.92
N GLY A 170 5.90 13.12 -3.59
CA GLY A 170 6.23 14.36 -2.90
C GLY A 170 7.68 14.84 -3.06
N GLU A 171 8.65 13.93 -3.14
CA GLU A 171 10.05 14.29 -3.40
C GLU A 171 10.24 14.74 -4.86
N ALA A 172 9.53 14.13 -5.80
CA ALA A 172 9.44 14.62 -7.18
C ALA A 172 8.77 16.00 -7.22
N ALA A 173 7.63 16.18 -6.53
CA ALA A 173 6.94 17.47 -6.48
C ALA A 173 7.79 18.60 -5.86
N GLU A 174 8.55 18.32 -4.80
CA GLU A 174 9.43 19.31 -4.16
C GLU A 174 10.63 19.68 -5.04
N ARG A 175 11.19 18.71 -5.77
CA ARG A 175 12.26 18.96 -6.76
C ARG A 175 11.75 19.80 -7.91
N LEU A 176 10.63 19.41 -8.50
CA LEU A 176 9.97 20.16 -9.57
C LEU A 176 9.60 21.58 -9.11
N ALA A 177 9.09 21.74 -7.88
CA ALA A 177 8.80 23.05 -7.30
C ALA A 177 10.06 23.91 -7.14
N THR A 178 11.20 23.31 -6.78
CA THR A 178 12.48 24.01 -6.68
C THR A 178 12.97 24.49 -8.05
N GLU A 179 12.77 23.68 -9.09
CA GLU A 179 13.12 24.04 -10.47
C GLU A 179 12.22 25.15 -11.02
N ILE A 180 10.90 25.07 -10.78
CA ILE A 180 9.92 26.06 -11.21
C ILE A 180 10.13 27.41 -10.52
N ARG A 181 10.60 27.44 -9.26
CA ARG A 181 10.96 28.70 -8.56
C ARG A 181 12.06 29.50 -9.26
N GLY A 182 12.85 28.87 -10.13
CA GLY A 182 13.89 29.54 -10.91
C GLY A 182 13.39 30.19 -12.21
N VAL A 183 12.13 29.97 -12.60
CA VAL A 183 11.56 30.50 -13.84
C VAL A 183 11.17 31.98 -13.66
N GLU A 184 11.51 32.80 -14.66
CA GLU A 184 11.19 34.23 -14.66
C GLU A 184 9.66 34.43 -14.67
N ARG A 185 9.16 35.38 -13.86
CA ARG A 185 7.73 35.70 -13.64
C ARG A 185 6.91 34.74 -12.75
N VAL A 186 7.58 33.87 -12.00
CA VAL A 186 6.96 33.07 -10.93
C VAL A 186 7.12 33.80 -9.60
N GLU A 187 6.01 34.15 -8.94
CA GLU A 187 6.02 34.83 -7.64
C GLU A 187 6.17 33.81 -6.50
N SER A 188 5.36 32.75 -6.52
CA SER A 188 5.42 31.72 -5.49
C SER A 188 4.97 30.34 -5.99
N VAL A 189 5.55 29.29 -5.39
CA VAL A 189 5.22 27.90 -5.70
C VAL A 189 4.82 27.20 -4.40
N SER A 190 3.57 26.77 -4.35
CA SER A 190 2.97 26.06 -3.20
C SER A 190 2.76 24.59 -3.56
N VAL A 191 3.45 23.72 -2.82
CA VAL A 191 3.29 22.26 -2.94
C VAL A 191 2.19 21.82 -1.98
N GLU A 192 0.95 21.76 -2.48
CA GLU A 192 -0.20 21.33 -1.66
C GLU A 192 -0.10 19.83 -1.28
N GLY A 193 0.67 19.03 -2.04
CA GLY A 193 0.92 17.61 -1.79
C GLY A 193 2.01 17.27 -0.76
N ALA A 194 2.66 18.24 -0.10
CA ALA A 194 3.78 17.96 0.81
C ALA A 194 3.37 17.09 2.03
N TRP A 195 2.09 17.15 2.45
CA TRP A 195 1.57 16.30 3.51
C TRP A 195 1.29 14.86 3.03
N LEU A 196 0.91 14.66 1.75
CA LEU A 196 0.80 13.33 1.14
C LEU A 196 2.16 12.63 1.15
N ALA A 197 3.23 13.36 0.82
CA ALA A 197 4.60 12.87 0.88
C ALA A 197 4.95 12.29 2.26
N ARG A 198 4.63 13.06 3.32
CA ARG A 198 4.86 12.65 4.71
C ARG A 198 4.03 11.43 5.10
N LEU A 199 2.78 11.36 4.63
CA LEU A 199 1.88 10.23 4.85
C LEU A 199 2.37 8.97 4.13
N GLN A 200 2.88 9.11 2.90
CA GLN A 200 3.52 8.02 2.16
C GLN A 200 4.77 7.52 2.89
N ALA A 201 5.65 8.43 3.34
CA ALA A 201 6.82 8.08 4.11
C ALA A 201 6.45 7.32 5.40
N LEU A 202 5.42 7.76 6.12
CA LEU A 202 4.89 7.05 7.29
C LEU A 202 4.38 5.65 6.92
N THR A 203 3.67 5.52 5.81
CA THR A 203 3.17 4.22 5.32
C THR A 203 4.31 3.28 4.94
N GLN A 204 5.41 3.79 4.39
CA GLN A 204 6.61 3.00 4.12
C GLN A 204 7.28 2.50 5.41
N ILE A 205 7.34 3.32 6.47
CA ILE A 205 7.83 2.89 7.79
C ILE A 205 6.94 1.76 8.34
N ILE A 206 5.62 1.92 8.27
CA ILE A 206 4.65 0.89 8.67
C ILE A 206 4.86 -0.40 7.88
N ARG A 207 5.09 -0.30 6.56
CA ARG A 207 5.37 -1.46 5.69
C ARG A 207 6.62 -2.22 6.15
N ARG A 208 7.73 -1.51 6.39
CA ARG A 208 8.99 -2.12 6.86
C ARG A 208 8.80 -2.78 8.24
N ALA A 209 8.10 -2.10 9.15
CA ALA A 209 7.75 -2.67 10.46
C ALA A 209 6.89 -3.94 10.33
N ALA A 210 5.91 -3.94 9.41
CA ALA A 210 5.07 -5.11 9.14
C ALA A 210 5.85 -6.29 8.59
N GLN A 211 6.81 -6.04 7.69
CA GLN A 211 7.70 -7.07 7.15
C GLN A 211 8.61 -7.66 8.23
N LEU A 212 9.22 -6.81 9.07
CA LEU A 212 10.05 -7.26 10.19
C LEU A 212 9.23 -8.08 11.20
N LEU A 213 8.03 -7.62 11.54
CA LEU A 213 7.11 -8.33 12.43
C LEU A 213 6.68 -9.68 11.82
N SER A 214 6.38 -9.71 10.52
CA SER A 214 6.02 -10.95 9.81
C SER A 214 7.16 -11.96 9.85
N LEU A 215 8.41 -11.51 9.62
CA LEU A 215 9.60 -12.36 9.73
C LEU A 215 9.78 -12.90 11.16
N LEU A 216 9.64 -12.03 12.16
CA LEU A 216 9.74 -12.41 13.58
C LEU A 216 8.66 -13.42 13.97
N MET A 217 7.41 -13.20 13.54
CA MET A 217 6.31 -14.14 13.74
C MET A 217 6.56 -15.49 13.05
N ALA A 218 7.12 -15.49 11.83
CA ALA A 218 7.47 -16.72 11.12
C ALA A 218 8.52 -17.53 11.89
N VAL A 219 9.58 -16.88 12.39
CA VAL A 219 10.61 -17.54 13.22
C VAL A 219 10.02 -18.04 14.55
N GLY A 220 9.18 -17.22 15.20
CA GLY A 220 8.47 -17.60 16.41
C GLY A 220 7.57 -18.82 16.20
N LEU A 221 6.85 -18.87 15.08
CA LEU A 221 5.99 -19.97 14.71
C LEU A 221 6.78 -21.26 14.44
N LEU A 222 7.88 -21.18 13.68
CA LEU A 222 8.78 -22.31 13.45
C LEU A 222 9.32 -22.86 14.79
N THR A 223 9.68 -21.98 15.71
CA THR A 223 10.15 -22.35 17.05
C THR A 223 9.05 -23.00 17.88
N ALA A 224 7.82 -22.46 17.87
CA ALA A 224 6.68 -22.99 18.59
C ALA A 224 6.26 -24.37 18.07
N ILE A 225 6.19 -24.55 16.74
CA ILE A 225 5.91 -25.85 16.11
C ILE A 225 7.04 -26.83 16.42
N GLY A 226 8.30 -26.40 16.33
CA GLY A 226 9.46 -27.22 16.67
C GLY A 226 9.42 -27.73 18.11
N ASN A 227 9.09 -26.87 19.06
CA ASN A 227 8.91 -27.25 20.47
C ASN A 227 7.74 -28.21 20.67
N THR A 228 6.63 -27.99 19.96
CA THR A 228 5.46 -28.88 20.01
C THR A 228 5.81 -30.27 19.48
N ILE A 229 6.54 -30.34 18.36
CA ILE A 229 7.03 -31.60 17.78
C ILE A 229 8.01 -32.28 18.74
N ARG A 230 8.97 -31.54 19.31
CA ARG A 230 9.94 -32.07 20.27
C ARG A 230 9.24 -32.71 21.47
N LEU A 231 8.22 -32.04 22.02
CA LEU A 231 7.41 -32.57 23.12
C LEU A 231 6.66 -33.84 22.69
N ALA A 232 6.07 -33.85 21.50
CA ALA A 232 5.36 -35.02 20.96
C ALA A 232 6.30 -36.23 20.75
N VAL A 233 7.55 -35.99 20.34
CA VAL A 233 8.59 -37.02 20.22
C VAL A 233 8.99 -37.56 21.59
N GLU A 234 9.22 -36.69 22.57
CA GLU A 234 9.60 -37.08 23.94
C GLU A 234 8.54 -37.97 24.60
N GLN A 235 7.25 -37.64 24.42
CA GLN A 235 6.13 -38.45 24.91
C GLN A 235 6.10 -39.88 24.33
N ARG A 236 6.77 -40.12 23.19
CA ARG A 236 6.83 -41.43 22.51
C ARG A 236 8.22 -42.03 22.47
N ARG A 237 9.15 -41.55 23.30
CA ARG A 237 10.55 -42.00 23.30
C ARG A 237 10.71 -43.51 23.42
N ASP A 238 9.85 -44.18 24.20
CA ASP A 238 9.96 -45.61 24.43
C ASP A 238 9.47 -46.43 23.22
N GLU A 239 8.39 -46.01 22.56
CA GLU A 239 7.92 -46.58 21.28
C GLU A 239 8.99 -46.43 20.19
N ILE A 240 9.64 -45.27 20.14
CA ILE A 240 10.73 -44.98 19.20
C ILE A 240 11.95 -45.88 19.49
N ARG A 241 12.31 -46.05 20.77
CA ARG A 241 13.42 -46.93 21.19
C ARG A 241 13.18 -48.37 20.75
N VAL A 242 11.99 -48.92 21.00
CA VAL A 242 11.63 -50.29 20.56
C VAL A 242 11.66 -50.38 19.03
N SER A 243 11.11 -49.40 18.31
CA SER A 243 11.10 -49.40 16.85
C SER A 243 12.52 -49.37 16.25
N LYS A 244 13.44 -48.61 16.86
CA LYS A 244 14.86 -48.58 16.45
C LYS A 244 15.56 -49.92 16.67
N LEU A 245 15.24 -50.65 17.75
CA LEU A 245 15.80 -51.98 18.02
C LEU A 245 15.39 -53.03 16.97
N ILE A 246 14.22 -52.87 16.36
CA ILE A 246 13.70 -53.77 15.30
C ILE A 246 14.18 -53.31 13.90
N GLY A 247 15.01 -52.27 13.81
CA GLY A 247 15.63 -51.80 12.57
C GLY A 247 14.81 -50.77 11.77
N ALA A 248 13.90 -50.03 12.41
CA ALA A 248 13.17 -48.96 11.74
C ALA A 248 14.10 -47.81 11.29
N SER A 249 13.92 -47.33 10.05
CA SER A 249 14.66 -46.17 9.52
C SER A 249 14.27 -44.84 10.20
N ASP A 250 15.19 -43.87 10.28
CA ASP A 250 14.90 -42.55 10.85
C ASP A 250 13.77 -41.82 10.10
N GLY A 251 13.66 -42.02 8.79
CA GLY A 251 12.58 -41.47 7.97
C GLY A 251 11.20 -42.06 8.34
N TYR A 252 11.12 -43.35 8.64
CA TYR A 252 9.88 -43.98 9.13
C TYR A 252 9.45 -43.41 10.49
N ILE A 253 10.42 -43.13 11.37
CA ILE A 253 10.17 -42.55 12.70
C ILE A 253 9.73 -41.08 12.59
N ALA A 254 10.32 -40.31 11.67
CA ALA A 254 10.07 -38.87 11.55
C ALA A 254 8.73 -38.50 10.89
N ARG A 255 8.28 -39.28 9.88
CA ARG A 255 7.04 -39.03 9.11
C ARG A 255 5.81 -38.64 9.93
N PRO A 256 5.38 -39.39 10.96
CA PRO A 256 4.18 -39.05 11.72
C PRO A 256 4.27 -37.68 12.43
N PHE A 257 5.48 -37.27 12.83
CA PHE A 257 5.71 -35.97 13.46
C PHE A 257 5.77 -34.83 12.45
N LEU A 258 6.34 -35.08 11.26
CA LEU A 258 6.31 -34.12 10.15
C LEU A 258 4.88 -33.84 9.68
N TYR A 259 4.04 -34.87 9.58
CA TYR A 259 2.62 -34.69 9.26
C TYR A 259 1.86 -33.94 10.35
N LEU A 260 2.18 -34.19 11.62
CA LEU A 260 1.58 -33.42 12.72
C LEU A 260 1.91 -31.93 12.60
N GLY A 261 3.18 -31.57 12.35
CA GLY A 261 3.59 -30.19 12.12
C GLY A 261 2.89 -29.55 10.92
N LEU A 262 2.77 -30.30 9.81
CA LEU A 262 2.07 -29.84 8.62
C LEU A 262 0.59 -29.55 8.90
N PHE A 263 -0.12 -30.43 9.62
CA PHE A 263 -1.52 -30.22 9.96
C PHE A 263 -1.73 -29.06 10.93
N LEU A 264 -0.83 -28.87 11.89
CA LEU A 264 -0.86 -27.72 12.78
C LEU A 264 -0.65 -26.40 12.02
N GLY A 265 0.31 -26.37 11.09
CA GLY A 265 0.56 -25.22 10.24
C GLY A 265 -0.61 -24.89 9.30
N ILE A 266 -1.13 -25.88 8.57
CA ILE A 266 -2.27 -25.70 7.67
C ILE A 266 -3.52 -25.31 8.46
N GLY A 267 -3.82 -26.01 9.56
CA GLY A 267 -4.98 -25.72 10.39
C GLY A 267 -4.91 -24.32 11.00
N GLY A 268 -3.74 -23.91 11.49
CA GLY A 268 -3.54 -22.58 12.05
C GLY A 268 -3.62 -21.49 10.98
N GLY A 269 -3.08 -21.75 9.77
CA GLY A 269 -3.21 -20.86 8.62
C GLY A 269 -4.65 -20.71 8.13
N LEU A 270 -5.41 -21.81 8.07
CA LEU A 270 -6.84 -21.78 7.73
C LEU A 270 -7.64 -21.01 8.79
N LEU A 271 -7.33 -21.20 10.06
CA LEU A 271 -7.95 -20.45 11.15
C LEU A 271 -7.63 -18.95 11.04
N ALA A 272 -6.38 -18.59 10.79
CA ALA A 272 -5.98 -17.20 10.57
C ALA A 272 -6.70 -16.59 9.37
N TRP A 273 -6.81 -17.33 8.26
CA TRP A 273 -7.54 -16.88 7.07
C TRP A 273 -9.03 -16.68 7.34
N LEU A 274 -9.67 -17.59 8.07
CA LEU A 274 -11.07 -17.46 8.45
C LEU A 274 -11.30 -16.27 9.39
N LEU A 275 -10.45 -16.08 10.40
CA LEU A 275 -10.50 -14.92 11.28
C LEU A 275 -10.30 -13.62 10.49
N GLN A 276 -9.34 -13.60 9.56
CA GLN A 276 -9.11 -12.46 8.68
C GLN A 276 -10.35 -12.12 7.85
N LEU A 277 -11.02 -13.12 7.27
CA LEU A 277 -12.25 -12.91 6.51
C LEU A 277 -13.38 -12.34 7.38
N ILE A 278 -13.51 -12.78 8.63
CA ILE A 278 -14.50 -12.22 9.56
C ILE A 278 -14.19 -10.76 9.86
N VAL A 279 -12.91 -10.43 10.14
CA VAL A 279 -12.51 -9.04 10.44
C VAL A 279 -12.75 -8.14 9.24
N VAL A 280 -12.39 -8.58 8.03
CA VAL A 280 -12.59 -7.78 6.81
C VAL A 280 -14.06 -7.68 6.43
N GLY A 281 -14.84 -8.75 6.56
CA GLY A 281 -16.27 -8.74 6.24
C GLY A 281 -17.14 -7.98 7.25
N LEU A 282 -16.59 -7.61 8.41
CA LEU A 282 -17.24 -6.75 9.40
C LEU A 282 -17.11 -5.26 9.06
N ILE A 283 -16.11 -4.90 8.25
CA ILE A 283 -15.79 -3.52 7.82
C ILE A 283 -16.53 -3.23 6.51
#